data_AF-A0A949RQU6-F1
#
_entry.id   AF-A0A949RQU6-F1
#
_cell.length_a   1.000
_cell.length_b   1.000
_cell.length_c   1.000
_cell.angle_alpha   90.00
_cell.angle_beta   90.00
_cell.angle_gamma   90.00
#
_symmetry.space_group_name_H-M   'P 1'
#
loop_
_entity.id
_entity.type
_entity.pdbx_description
1 polymer ?
#
loop_
_entity_poly.entity_id
_entity_poly.type
_entity_poly.pdbx_seq_one_letter_code
_entity_poly.pdbx_strand_id
1 'polypeptide(L)'
;MARAWEKLRGNPIEIPHPEHRELHTVIYCRLNNPFVTGLLQAYWDAYEAVGLNVFTDYDYLTEVWTYHQKMVDAICEGEFDEGYKALIEHTDLIHQLISSSK
;
A
#
# COMPACT_ATOMS: atom_id res chain seq x y z
N MET A 1 -3.71 9.51 -2.10
CA MET A 1 -2.97 10.04 -0.94
C MET A 1 -3.87 10.81 0.03
N ALA A 2 -4.38 12.00 -0.32
CA ALA A 2 -5.17 12.83 0.62
C ALA A 2 -6.34 12.09 1.31
N ARG A 3 -7.22 11.44 0.53
CA ARG A 3 -8.36 10.65 1.07
C ARG A 3 -7.94 9.58 2.07
N ALA A 4 -6.80 8.94 1.85
CA ALA A 4 -6.33 7.88 2.74
C ALA A 4 -5.83 8.43 4.08
N TRP A 5 -5.10 9.56 4.04
CA TRP A 5 -4.69 10.26 5.24
C TRP A 5 -5.87 10.84 6.02
N GLU A 6 -6.89 11.35 5.32
CA GLU A 6 -8.13 11.82 5.94
C GLU A 6 -8.84 10.68 6.69
N LYS A 7 -8.95 9.49 6.08
CA LYS A 7 -9.53 8.31 6.72
C LYS A 7 -8.74 7.85 7.94
N LEU A 8 -7.41 7.74 7.83
CA LEU A 8 -6.57 7.31 8.95
C LEU A 8 -6.55 8.30 10.10
N ARG A 9 -6.50 9.60 9.82
CA ARG A 9 -6.43 10.66 10.84
C ARG A 9 -7.82 11.15 11.26
N GLY A 10 -8.87 10.55 10.70
CA GLY A 10 -10.26 10.90 10.94
C GLY A 10 -10.73 10.47 12.32
N ASN A 11 -11.95 10.88 12.65
CA ASN A 11 -12.66 10.41 13.84
C ASN A 11 -14.11 10.05 13.45
N PRO A 12 -14.48 8.76 13.34
CA PRO A 12 -13.67 7.57 13.69
C PRO A 12 -12.51 7.32 12.72
N ILE A 13 -11.51 6.53 13.15
CA ILE A 13 -10.43 6.05 12.28
C ILE A 13 -11.02 5.07 11.27
N GLU A 14 -10.76 5.30 9.99
CA GLU A 14 -11.17 4.43 8.90
C GLU A 14 -9.95 3.84 8.20
N ILE A 15 -10.02 2.56 7.84
CA ILE A 15 -8.95 1.88 7.13
C ILE A 15 -9.11 2.17 5.62
N PRO A 16 -8.13 2.83 4.98
CA PRO A 16 -8.25 3.27 3.58
C PRO A 16 -7.96 2.13 2.58
N HIS A 17 -8.70 1.03 2.70
CA HIS A 17 -8.51 -0.16 1.90
C HIS A 17 -8.71 0.08 0.38
N PRO A 18 -9.79 0.74 -0.07
CA PRO A 18 -9.97 1.05 -1.49
C PRO A 18 -8.82 1.89 -2.05
N GLU A 19 -8.34 2.86 -1.28
CA GLU A 19 -7.23 3.73 -1.67
C GLU A 19 -5.91 2.96 -1.78
N HIS A 20 -5.69 1.94 -0.94
CA HIS A 20 -4.50 1.09 -0.99
C HIS A 20 -4.46 0.30 -2.30
N ARG A 21 -5.57 -0.36 -2.66
CA ARG A 21 -5.73 -1.08 -3.93
C ARG A 21 -5.59 -0.13 -5.13
N GLU A 22 -6.24 1.02 -5.08
CA GLU A 22 -6.18 2.04 -6.13
C GLU A 22 -4.74 2.50 -6.37
N LEU A 23 -4.00 2.82 -5.30
CA LEU A 23 -2.61 3.29 -5.39
C LEU A 23 -1.72 2.30 -6.15
N HIS A 24 -1.67 1.04 -5.71
CA HIS A 24 -0.82 0.04 -6.38
C HIS A 24 -1.25 -0.19 -7.83
N THR A 25 -2.56 -0.22 -8.09
CA THR A 25 -3.07 -0.37 -9.46
C THR A 25 -2.64 0.79 -10.36
N VAL A 26 -2.67 2.02 -9.85
CA VAL A 26 -2.24 3.22 -10.58
C VAL A 26 -0.73 3.21 -10.85
N ILE A 27 0.11 2.84 -9.89
CA ILE A 27 1.57 2.78 -10.08
C ILE A 27 1.91 1.84 -11.25
N TYR A 28 1.23 0.69 -11.35
CA TYR A 28 1.50 -0.31 -12.37
C TYR A 28 0.69 -0.16 -13.67
N CYS A 29 -0.23 0.81 -13.76
CA CYS A 29 -1.16 0.90 -14.89
C CYS A 29 -0.48 1.09 -16.26
N ARG A 30 0.70 1.71 -16.30
CA ARG A 30 1.44 1.99 -17.55
C ARG A 30 2.29 0.82 -18.05
N LEU A 31 2.39 -0.27 -17.29
CA LEU A 31 3.13 -1.45 -17.74
C LEU A 31 2.48 -2.11 -18.97
N ASN A 32 1.19 -1.87 -19.21
CA ASN A 32 0.42 -2.46 -20.31
C ASN A 32 0.64 -3.99 -20.43
N ASN A 33 0.81 -4.64 -19.28
CA ASN A 33 1.10 -6.06 -19.20
C ASN A 33 -0.07 -6.78 -18.51
N PRO A 34 -0.93 -7.49 -19.27
CA PRO A 34 -2.13 -8.11 -18.72
C PRO A 34 -1.82 -9.21 -17.70
N PHE A 35 -0.64 -9.85 -17.78
CA PHE A 35 -0.21 -10.82 -16.78
C PHE A 35 0.04 -10.14 -15.43
N VAL A 36 0.77 -9.02 -15.42
CA VAL A 36 1.06 -8.27 -14.19
C VAL A 36 -0.23 -7.68 -13.60
N THR A 37 -1.07 -7.07 -14.43
CA THR A 37 -2.33 -6.50 -13.98
C THR A 37 -3.27 -7.58 -13.41
N GLY A 38 -3.35 -8.74 -14.07
CA GLY A 38 -4.17 -9.86 -13.58
C GLY A 38 -3.68 -10.41 -12.25
N LEU A 39 -2.36 -10.56 -12.09
CA LEU A 39 -1.77 -10.99 -10.81
C LEU A 39 -2.05 -10.00 -9.69
N LEU A 40 -1.91 -8.69 -9.95
CA LEU A 40 -2.16 -7.64 -8.98
C LEU A 40 -3.64 -7.60 -8.57
N GLN A 41 -4.56 -7.73 -9.52
CA GLN A 41 -6.00 -7.79 -9.24
C GLN A 41 -6.34 -9.00 -8.37
N ALA A 42 -5.87 -10.19 -8.73
CA ALA A 42 -6.10 -11.42 -7.97
C ALA A 42 -5.52 -11.34 -6.54
N TYR A 43 -4.34 -10.73 -6.39
CA TYR A 43 -3.75 -10.46 -5.08
C TYR A 43 -4.68 -9.60 -4.22
N TRP A 44 -5.21 -8.49 -4.76
CA TRP A 44 -6.11 -7.60 -4.03
C TRP A 44 -7.44 -8.24 -3.68
N ASP A 45 -8.00 -9.04 -4.58
CA ASP A 45 -9.25 -9.77 -4.31
C ASP A 45 -9.06 -10.79 -3.16
N ALA A 46 -7.91 -11.49 -3.13
CA ALA A 46 -7.57 -12.39 -2.03
C ALA A 46 -7.28 -11.63 -0.72
N TYR A 47 -6.55 -10.51 -0.79
CA TYR A 47 -6.22 -9.67 0.36
C TYR A 47 -7.50 -9.16 1.06
N GLU A 48 -8.48 -8.71 0.27
CA GLU A 48 -9.79 -8.28 0.77
C GLU A 48 -10.58 -9.44 1.38
N ALA A 49 -10.61 -10.59 0.72
CA ALA A 49 -11.35 -11.76 1.20
C ALA A 49 -10.82 -12.34 2.53
N VAL A 50 -9.50 -12.24 2.77
CA VAL A 50 -8.85 -12.74 3.99
C VAL A 50 -8.94 -11.74 5.15
N GLY A 51 -9.30 -10.47 4.88
CA GLY A 51 -9.47 -9.47 5.92
C GLY A 51 -8.15 -9.05 6.59
N LEU A 52 -7.01 -9.15 5.89
CA LEU A 52 -5.70 -8.72 6.40
C LEU A 52 -5.70 -7.25 6.84
N ASN A 53 -6.51 -6.42 6.19
CA ASN A 53 -6.80 -5.04 6.55
C ASN A 53 -7.50 -4.87 7.91
N VAL A 54 -8.13 -5.89 8.49
CA VAL A 54 -8.93 -5.79 9.73
C VAL A 54 -8.08 -6.00 11.00
N PHE A 55 -6.89 -6.61 10.87
CA PHE A 55 -6.11 -7.08 12.02
C PHE A 55 -4.82 -6.29 12.31
N THR A 56 -4.60 -5.15 11.64
CA THR A 56 -3.37 -4.37 11.82
C THR A 56 -3.57 -3.18 12.76
N ASP A 57 -2.60 -2.93 13.62
CA ASP A 57 -2.63 -1.77 14.51
C ASP A 57 -2.47 -0.44 13.74
N TYR A 58 -2.83 0.65 14.42
CA TYR A 58 -2.84 1.99 13.84
C TYR A 58 -1.44 2.48 13.45
N ASP A 59 -0.42 2.08 14.21
CA ASP A 59 0.96 2.50 13.97
C ASP A 59 1.51 1.85 12.70
N TYR A 60 1.25 0.56 12.49
CA TYR A 60 1.55 -0.16 11.26
C TYR A 60 0.88 0.49 10.05
N LEU A 61 -0.43 0.79 10.14
CA LEU A 61 -1.14 1.43 9.04
C LEU A 61 -0.57 2.82 8.74
N THR A 62 -0.22 3.58 9.77
CA THR A 62 0.41 4.89 9.60
C THR A 62 1.78 4.77 8.92
N GLU A 63 2.56 3.75 9.26
CA GLU A 63 3.87 3.50 8.66
C GLU A 63 3.75 3.09 7.18
N VAL A 64 2.85 2.14 6.86
CA VAL A 64 2.53 1.74 5.47
C VAL A 64 2.19 2.98 4.61
N TRP A 65 1.31 3.84 5.10
CA TRP A 65 0.90 5.04 4.35
C TRP A 65 1.99 6.11 4.27
N THR A 66 2.91 6.15 5.23
CA THR A 66 4.10 6.99 5.16
C THR A 66 5.01 6.55 4.00
N TYR A 67 5.23 5.24 3.83
CA TYR A 67 6.00 4.75 2.69
C TYR A 67 5.27 4.94 1.36
N HIS A 68 3.96 4.76 1.31
CA HIS A 68 3.18 5.11 0.11
C HIS A 68 3.37 6.57 -0.30
N GLN A 69 3.41 7.49 0.66
CA GLN A 69 3.67 8.90 0.38
C GLN A 69 5.08 9.09 -0.20
N LYS A 70 6.12 8.51 0.42
CA LYS A 70 7.49 8.55 -0.09
C LYS A 70 7.59 8.02 -1.52
N MET A 71 6.94 6.90 -1.81
CA MET A 71 6.92 6.31 -3.16
C MET A 71 6.27 7.25 -4.18
N VAL A 72 5.12 7.84 -3.86
CA VAL A 72 4.41 8.76 -4.75
C VAL A 72 5.20 10.03 -4.99
N ASP A 73 5.77 10.62 -3.94
CA ASP A 73 6.57 11.84 -4.03
C ASP A 73 7.79 11.60 -4.93
N ALA A 74 8.54 10.51 -4.70
CA ALA A 74 9.68 10.13 -5.51
C ALA A 74 9.31 9.90 -6.99
N ILE A 75 8.16 9.27 -7.28
CA ILE A 75 7.66 9.11 -8.66
C ILE A 75 7.36 10.47 -9.31
N CYS A 76 6.77 11.41 -8.56
CA CYS A 76 6.41 12.73 -9.07
C CYS A 76 7.65 13.61 -9.30
N GLU A 77 8.68 13.45 -8.47
CA GLU A 77 9.94 14.20 -8.54
C GLU A 77 10.95 13.56 -9.51
N GLY A 78 10.73 12.32 -9.95
CA GLY A 78 11.61 11.58 -10.84
C GLY A 78 12.78 10.89 -10.13
N GLU A 79 12.73 10.77 -8.80
CA GLU A 79 13.74 10.16 -7.95
C GLU A 79 13.53 8.64 -7.84
N PHE A 80 13.67 7.93 -8.98
CA PHE A 80 13.27 6.53 -9.07
C PHE A 80 14.04 5.58 -8.13
N ASP A 81 15.31 5.85 -7.83
CA ASP A 81 16.09 5.05 -6.90
C ASP A 81 15.55 5.14 -5.47
N GLU A 82 15.18 6.34 -5.03
CA GLU A 82 14.54 6.56 -3.72
C GLU A 82 13.13 5.96 -3.69
N GLY A 83 12.37 6.08 -4.78
CA GLY A 83 11.08 5.43 -4.93
C GLY A 83 11.17 3.89 -4.85
N TYR A 84 12.20 3.30 -5.47
CA TYR A 84 12.46 1.87 -5.40
C TYR A 84 12.85 1.43 -4.00
N LYS A 85 13.75 2.17 -3.33
CA LYS A 85 14.13 1.91 -1.94
C LYS A 85 12.91 1.97 -1.01
N ALA A 86 12.08 3.00 -1.14
CA ALA A 86 10.85 3.13 -0.37
C ALA A 86 9.87 1.97 -0.61
N LEU A 87 9.79 1.45 -1.84
CA LEU A 87 8.98 0.27 -2.16
C LEU A 87 9.50 -1.00 -1.45
N ILE A 88 10.82 -1.22 -1.44
CA ILE A 88 11.42 -2.38 -0.75
C ILE A 88 11.16 -2.30 0.75
N GLU A 89 11.44 -1.15 1.37
CA GLU A 89 11.20 -0.91 2.80
C GLU A 89 9.70 -1.07 3.15
N HIS A 90 8.80 -0.58 2.28
CA HIS A 90 7.36 -0.81 2.41
C HIS A 90 7.00 -2.29 2.40
N THR A 91 7.53 -3.07 1.47
CA THR A 91 7.22 -4.51 1.39
C THR A 91 7.77 -5.29 2.59
N ASP A 92 8.86 -4.84 3.22
CA ASP A 92 9.37 -5.49 4.43
C ASP A 92 8.41 -5.39 5.62
N LEU A 93 7.57 -4.34 5.68
CA LEU A 93 6.58 -4.19 6.76
C LEU A 93 5.61 -5.37 6.83
N ILE A 94 5.12 -5.87 5.69
CA ILE A 94 4.21 -7.03 5.69
C ILE A 94 4.92 -8.30 6.15
N HIS A 95 6.20 -8.46 5.79
CA HIS A 95 7.01 -9.60 6.24
C HIS A 95 7.22 -9.58 7.75
N GLN A 96 7.47 -8.41 8.32
CA GLN A 96 7.62 -8.22 9.77
C GLN A 96 6.29 -8.49 10.50
N LEU A 97 5.16 -7.99 9.99
CA LEU A 97 3.84 -8.24 10.54
C LEU A 97 3.51 -9.74 10.59
N ILE A 98 3.74 -10.45 9.48
CA ILE A 98 3.48 -11.89 9.37
C ILE A 98 4.41 -12.69 10.30
N SER A 99 5.66 -12.26 10.45
CA SER A 99 6.65 -12.92 11.32
C SER A 99 6.34 -12.73 12.80
N SER A 100 5.85 -11.56 13.20
CA SER A 100 5.45 -11.24 14.58
C SER A 100 4.13 -11.88 15.00
N SER A 101 3.33 -12.37 14.05
CA SER A 101 2.03 -13.02 14.31
C SER A 101 2.15 -14.55 14.54
N LYS A 102 3.36 -15.10 14.56
CA LYS A 102 3.65 -16.52 14.86
C LYS A 102 4.21 -16.69 16.27
#